data_AF-A0A495SSB6-F1
#
_entry.id   AF-A0A495SSB6-F1
#
_cell.length_a   1.000
_cell.length_b   1.000
_cell.length_c   1.000
_cell.angle_alpha   90.00
_cell.angle_beta   90.00
_cell.angle_gamma   90.00
#
_symmetry.space_group_name_H-M   'P 1'
#
loop_
_entity.id
_entity.type
_entity.pdbx_description
1 polymer ?
#
loop_
_entity_poly.entity_id
_entity_poly.type
_entity_poly.pdbx_seq_one_letter_code
_entity_poly.pdbx_strand_id
1 'polypeptide(L)'
;MTGNQGRRPEFDQDGGIEDVTLLILEWLGGQGVNAMVRIDAERVADNAPAWTFAASGGPLEHGLRADGRTVQQCMSTALSQLREAGLSVPF
;
A
#
# COMPACT_ATOMS: atom_id res chain seq x y z
N MET A 1 -28.69 -12.31 -15.34
CA MET A 1 -27.82 -12.57 -14.17
C MET A 1 -26.40 -12.68 -14.69
N THR A 2 -25.68 -11.57 -14.77
CA THR A 2 -24.29 -11.53 -15.23
C THR A 2 -23.37 -11.64 -14.01
N GLY A 3 -22.71 -12.79 -13.86
CA GLY A 3 -21.72 -13.02 -12.83
C GLY A 3 -20.46 -12.21 -13.14
N ASN A 4 -20.22 -11.16 -12.37
CA ASN A 4 -18.98 -10.39 -12.41
C ASN A 4 -17.89 -11.22 -11.71
N GLN A 5 -17.21 -12.09 -12.47
CA GLN A 5 -15.99 -12.75 -11.98
C GLN A 5 -14.91 -11.68 -11.91
N GLY A 6 -14.59 -11.27 -10.68
CA GLY A 6 -13.47 -10.39 -10.38
C GLY A 6 -12.21 -10.94 -11.05
N ARG A 7 -11.72 -10.20 -12.04
CA ARG A 7 -10.47 -10.47 -12.73
C ARG A 7 -9.35 -10.38 -11.71
N ARG A 8 -8.87 -11.52 -11.21
CA ARG A 8 -7.68 -11.60 -10.37
C ARG A 8 -6.47 -11.32 -11.28
N PRO A 9 -5.67 -10.29 -11.02
CA PRO A 9 -4.45 -10.09 -11.79
C PRO A 9 -3.54 -11.29 -11.60
N GLU A 10 -3.15 -11.92 -12.71
CA GLU A 10 -2.06 -12.89 -12.73
C GLU A 10 -0.78 -12.13 -12.40
N PHE A 11 -0.25 -12.35 -11.20
CA PHE A 11 1.04 -11.82 -10.82
C PHE A 11 2.11 -12.60 -11.59
N ASP A 12 2.61 -12.01 -12.68
CA ASP A 12 3.89 -12.42 -13.22
C ASP A 12 4.94 -12.25 -12.12
N GLN A 13 5.72 -13.29 -11.87
CA GLN A 13 6.71 -13.32 -10.79
C GLN A 13 7.90 -12.36 -11.06
N ASP A 14 7.92 -11.72 -12.24
CA ASP A 14 8.83 -10.65 -12.65
C ASP A 14 8.22 -9.23 -12.52
N GLY A 15 6.92 -9.12 -12.21
CA GLY A 15 6.25 -7.85 -11.89
C GLY A 15 6.64 -7.42 -10.48
N GLY A 16 7.64 -6.55 -10.38
CA GLY A 16 8.23 -6.13 -9.11
C GLY A 16 7.21 -5.53 -8.13
N ILE A 17 7.62 -5.38 -6.86
CA ILE A 17 6.86 -4.70 -5.80
C ILE A 17 6.29 -3.35 -6.26
N GLU A 18 6.94 -2.72 -7.24
CA GLU A 18 6.51 -1.47 -7.90
C GLU A 18 5.14 -1.57 -8.57
N ASP A 19 4.89 -2.60 -9.38
CA ASP A 19 3.61 -2.79 -10.08
C ASP A 19 2.46 -3.03 -9.09
N VAL A 20 2.73 -3.83 -8.06
CA VAL A 20 1.76 -4.12 -6.99
C VAL A 20 1.45 -2.87 -6.18
N THR A 21 2.46 -2.05 -5.89
CA THR A 21 2.30 -0.80 -5.14
C THR A 21 1.40 0.18 -5.89
N LEU A 22 1.58 0.32 -7.21
CA LEU A 22 0.74 1.20 -8.03
C LEU A 22 -0.72 0.74 -8.04
N LEU A 23 -0.98 -0.57 -8.21
CA LEU A 23 -2.34 -1.13 -8.16
C LEU A 23 -3.02 -0.90 -6.81
N ILE A 24 -2.27 -1.00 -5.70
CA ILE A 24 -2.77 -0.69 -4.36
C ILE A 24 -3.15 0.78 -4.26
N LEU A 25 -2.29 1.70 -4.72
CA LEU A 25 -2.54 3.14 -4.66
C LEU A 25 -3.75 3.55 -5.50
N GLU A 26 -3.91 2.98 -6.70
CA GLU A 26 -5.07 3.19 -7.55
C GLU A 26 -6.35 2.71 -6.87
N TRP A 27 -6.34 1.49 -6.30
CA TRP A 27 -7.49 0.94 -5.60
C TRP A 27 -7.88 1.80 -4.39
N LEU A 28 -6.90 2.24 -3.59
CA LEU A 28 -7.13 3.13 -2.44
C LEU A 28 -7.75 4.46 -2.87
N GLY A 29 -7.25 5.05 -3.95
CA GLY A 29 -7.83 6.26 -4.54
C GLY A 29 -9.29 6.07 -4.94
N GLY A 30 -9.64 4.91 -5.51
CA GLY A 30 -11.02 4.53 -5.82
C GLY A 30 -11.95 4.42 -4.60
N GLN A 31 -11.40 4.18 -3.40
CA GLN A 31 -12.15 4.18 -2.13
C GLN A 31 -12.19 5.56 -1.45
N GLY A 32 -11.65 6.61 -2.08
CA GLY A 32 -11.53 7.94 -1.49
C GLY A 32 -10.42 8.06 -0.44
N VAL A 33 -9.49 7.09 -0.38
CA VAL A 33 -8.33 7.14 0.50
C VAL A 33 -7.20 7.91 -0.20
N ASN A 34 -6.70 8.95 0.46
CA ASN A 34 -5.47 9.61 0.07
C ASN A 34 -4.28 8.81 0.61
N ALA A 35 -3.45 8.26 -0.26
CA ALA A 35 -2.30 7.44 0.10
C ALA A 35 -1.02 7.93 -0.59
N MET A 36 0.11 7.82 0.11
CA MET A 36 1.42 8.12 -0.45
C MET A 36 2.49 7.15 0.03
N VAL A 37 3.48 6.92 -0.82
CA VAL A 37 4.75 6.30 -0.47
C VAL A 37 5.85 7.35 -0.66
N ARG A 38 6.73 7.48 0.33
CA ARG A 38 7.91 8.36 0.25
C ARG A 38 9.16 7.61 0.68
N ILE A 39 10.29 8.03 0.13
CA ILE A 39 11.63 7.63 0.57
C ILE A 39 12.38 8.87 1.06
N ASP A 40 12.99 8.78 2.22
CA ASP A 40 13.77 9.83 2.87
C ASP A 40 15.27 9.58 2.67
N ALA A 41 15.92 10.38 1.82
CA ALA A 41 17.31 10.17 1.44
C ALA A 41 18.31 10.34 2.59
N GLU A 42 18.02 11.21 3.55
CA GLU A 42 18.88 11.41 4.73
C GLU A 42 18.85 10.14 5.60
N ARG A 43 17.67 9.55 5.77
CA ARG A 43 17.51 8.28 6.48
C ARG A 43 18.15 7.11 5.77
N VAL A 44 18.24 7.13 4.43
CA VAL A 44 19.02 6.13 3.69
C VAL A 44 20.50 6.21 4.06
N ALA A 45 21.06 7.44 4.09
CA ALA A 45 22.45 7.66 4.46
C ALA A 45 22.75 7.21 5.90
N ASP A 46 21.79 7.40 6.81
CA ASP A 46 21.90 7.00 8.22
C ASP A 46 21.55 5.52 8.49
N ASN A 47 21.29 4.72 7.45
CA ASN A 47 20.80 3.33 7.56
C ASN A 47 19.57 3.19 8.48
N ALA A 48 18.72 4.23 8.53
CA ALA A 48 17.48 4.29 9.29
C ALA A 48 16.28 3.83 8.44
N PRO A 49 15.09 3.60 9.04
CA PRO A 49 13.86 3.35 8.28
C PRO A 49 13.49 4.56 7.38
N ALA A 50 13.86 4.47 6.11
CA ALA A 50 13.75 5.54 5.11
C ALA A 50 12.44 5.52 4.33
N TRP A 51 11.75 4.37 4.27
CA TRP A 51 10.48 4.23 3.57
C TRP A 51 9.34 4.56 4.50
N THR A 52 8.36 5.31 3.98
CA THR A 52 7.11 5.61 4.69
C THR A 52 5.93 5.42 3.73
N PHE A 53 4.92 4.71 4.20
CA PHE A 53 3.56 4.71 3.66
C PHE A 53 2.67 5.50 4.61
N ALA A 54 1.85 6.39 4.07
CA ALA A 54 0.82 7.10 4.85
C ALA A 54 -0.50 7.09 4.09
N ALA A 55 -1.59 6.85 4.81
CA ALA A 55 -2.94 6.88 4.24
C ALA A 55 -3.94 7.56 5.20
N SER A 56 -4.93 8.25 4.63
CA SER A 56 -5.98 8.94 5.38
C SER A 56 -7.22 9.17 4.51
N GLY A 57 -8.35 9.45 5.17
CA GLY A 57 -9.62 9.71 4.49
C GLY A 57 -10.33 8.44 4.02
N GLY A 58 -11.39 8.62 3.23
CA GLY A 58 -12.26 7.52 2.81
C GLY A 58 -12.88 6.81 4.02
N PRO A 59 -12.89 5.47 4.06
CA PRO A 59 -13.46 4.69 5.16
C PRO A 59 -12.54 4.57 6.39
N LEU A 60 -11.35 5.18 6.39
CA LEU A 60 -10.45 5.16 7.54
C LEU A 60 -10.97 6.10 8.65
N GLU A 61 -11.25 5.56 9.84
CA GLU A 61 -11.60 6.39 11.01
C GLU A 61 -10.45 7.33 11.41
N HIS A 62 -9.20 6.86 11.30
CA HIS A 62 -7.99 7.60 11.60
C HIS A 62 -6.95 7.36 10.51
N GLY A 63 -6.09 8.36 10.27
CA GLY A 63 -4.95 8.18 9.39
C GLY A 63 -3.97 7.13 9.93
N LEU A 64 -3.30 6.41 9.03
CA LEU A 64 -2.30 5.39 9.37
C LEU A 64 -0.95 5.68 8.72
N ARG A 65 0.10 5.18 9.35
CA ARG A 65 1.48 5.33 8.92
C ARG A 65 2.25 4.03 9.17
N ALA A 66 2.96 3.59 8.16
CA ALA A 66 3.91 2.48 8.25
C ALA A 66 5.29 2.96 7.78
N ASP A 67 6.34 2.62 8.53
CA ASP A 67 7.72 2.91 8.18
C ASP A 67 8.49 1.60 7.95
N GLY A 68 9.52 1.62 7.11
CA GLY A 68 10.35 0.45 6.82
C GLY A 68 11.76 0.81 6.37
N ARG A 69 12.73 -0.09 6.57
CA ARG A 69 14.07 0.06 5.97
C ARG A 69 14.06 -0.30 4.49
N THR A 70 13.17 -1.21 4.09
CA THR A 70 12.92 -1.57 2.69
C THR A 70 11.47 -1.27 2.31
N VAL A 71 11.22 -1.12 1.01
CA VAL A 71 9.85 -0.98 0.47
C VAL A 71 8.97 -2.16 0.90
N GLN A 72 9.49 -3.38 0.90
CA GLN A 72 8.76 -4.57 1.31
C GLN A 72 8.30 -4.52 2.77
N GLN A 73 9.18 -4.10 3.70
CA GLN A 73 8.82 -3.97 5.12
C GLN A 73 7.74 -2.91 5.34
N CYS A 74 7.89 -1.77 4.67
CA CYS A 74 6.94 -0.66 4.73
C CYS A 74 5.56 -1.09 4.20
N MET A 75 5.52 -1.68 3.01
CA MET A 75 4.27 -2.08 2.36
C MET A 75 3.59 -3.25 3.07
N SER A 76 4.35 -4.24 3.56
CA SER A 76 3.77 -5.35 4.33
C SER A 76 3.10 -4.84 5.61
N THR A 77 3.73 -3.89 6.31
CA THR A 77 3.16 -3.28 7.52
C THR A 77 1.91 -2.46 7.18
N ALA A 78 1.96 -1.66 6.11
CA ALA A 78 0.83 -0.86 5.64
C ALA A 78 -0.39 -1.72 5.28
N LEU A 79 -0.19 -2.81 4.53
CA LEU A 79 -1.26 -3.70 4.11
C LEU A 79 -1.93 -4.40 5.30
N SER A 80 -1.15 -4.81 6.30
CA SER A 80 -1.71 -5.36 7.55
C SER A 80 -2.57 -4.32 8.27
N GLN A 81 -2.08 -3.09 8.44
CA GLN A 81 -2.85 -2.01 9.09
C GLN A 81 -4.13 -1.64 8.33
N LEU A 82 -4.08 -1.60 6.99
CA LEU A 82 -5.26 -1.33 6.16
C LEU A 82 -6.33 -2.41 6.34
N ARG A 83 -5.94 -3.69 6.39
CA ARG A 83 -6.87 -4.80 6.63
C ARG A 83 -7.47 -4.75 8.04
N GLU A 84 -6.66 -4.43 9.05
CA GLU A 84 -7.13 -4.22 10.43
C GLU A 84 -8.11 -3.05 10.52
N ALA A 85 -7.91 -2.01 9.72
CA ALA A 85 -8.84 -0.88 9.59
C ALA A 85 -10.08 -1.18 8.72
N GLY A 86 -10.27 -2.42 8.28
CA GLY A 86 -11.46 -2.86 7.55
C GLY A 86 -11.41 -2.65 6.03
N LEU A 87 -10.27 -2.23 5.47
CA LEU A 87 -10.08 -2.15 4.02
C LEU A 87 -9.60 -3.49 3.48
N SER A 88 -10.46 -4.16 2.71
CA SER A 88 -10.13 -5.38 1.97
C SER A 88 -9.28 -5.07 0.73
N VAL A 89 -8.02 -4.70 0.96
CA VAL A 89 -7.06 -4.42 -0.12
C VAL A 89 -6.86 -5.69 -0.97
N PRO A 90 -6.99 -5.62 -2.31
CA PRO A 90 -7.19 -6.81 -3.14
C PRO A 90 -5.92 -7.62 -3.48
N PHE A 91 -4.96 -7.83 -2.56
CA PHE A 91 -3.75 -8.63 -2.81
C PHE A 91 -3.19 -9.20 -1.51
#